data_AF-A0ABD3IZR8-F1
#
_entry.id   AF-A0ABD3IZR8-F1
#
_cell.length_a   1.000
_cell.length_b   1.000
_cell.length_c   1.000
_cell.angle_alpha   90.00
_cell.angle_beta   90.00
_cell.angle_gamma   90.00
#
_symmetry.space_group_name_H-M   'P 1'
#
loop_
_entity.id
_entity.type
_entity.pdbx_description
1 polymer ?
#
loop_
_entity_poly.entity_id
_entity_poly.type
_entity_poly.pdbx_seq_one_letter_code
_entity_poly.pdbx_strand_id
1 'polypeptide(L)'
;MPSQQELDKMTKDVEDGIAELNKAIAKEWHQGEMMLGIFISAVGLIVGHVHAKGLACRHSWMPIALTVLVATPFCVMFLKRVFEIVRLKKKLRVRKQRLQHLKQIQSSAPQLSSRPSSLAPPLS
;
A
#
# COMPACT_ATOMS: atom_id res chain seq x y z
N MET A 1 14.76 -28.06 -13.24
CA MET A 1 14.43 -27.43 -11.95
C MET A 1 15.28 -26.18 -11.81
N PRO A 2 14.73 -25.04 -11.37
CA PRO A 2 15.52 -23.83 -11.15
C PRO A 2 16.63 -24.09 -10.13
N SER A 3 17.81 -23.53 -10.35
CA SER A 3 18.95 -23.65 -9.45
C SER A 3 18.70 -22.89 -8.14
N GLN A 4 19.36 -23.29 -7.04
CA GLN A 4 19.17 -22.65 -5.74
C GLN A 4 19.48 -21.14 -5.79
N GLN A 5 20.49 -20.75 -6.58
CA GLN A 5 20.87 -19.36 -6.82
C GLN A 5 19.81 -18.56 -7.59
N GLU A 6 19.11 -19.17 -8.55
CA GLU A 6 17.98 -18.55 -9.24
C GLU A 6 16.78 -18.39 -8.30
N LEU A 7 16.53 -19.36 -7.42
CA LEU A 7 15.45 -19.32 -6.45
C LEU A 7 15.67 -18.20 -5.41
N ASP A 8 16.90 -18.02 -4.94
CA ASP A 8 17.28 -16.91 -4.05
C ASP A 8 17.12 -15.54 -4.72
N LYS A 9 17.51 -15.44 -6.00
CA LYS A 9 17.33 -14.22 -6.78
C LYS A 9 15.84 -13.88 -6.95
N MET A 10 15.02 -14.85 -7.33
CA MET A 10 13.56 -14.67 -7.47
C MET A 10 12.89 -14.30 -6.14
N THR A 11 13.36 -14.86 -5.03
CA THR A 11 12.85 -14.56 -3.69
C THR A 11 13.15 -13.11 -3.30
N LYS A 12 14.40 -12.65 -3.51
CA LYS A 12 14.78 -11.25 -3.29
C LYS A 12 13.98 -10.28 -4.16
N ASP A 13 13.83 -10.57 -5.46
CA ASP A 13 13.05 -9.71 -6.37
C ASP A 13 11.59 -9.56 -5.91
N VAL A 14 11.00 -10.62 -5.36
CA VAL A 14 9.64 -10.58 -4.80
C VAL A 14 9.58 -9.81 -3.48
N GLU A 15 10.58 -9.97 -2.60
CA GLU A 15 10.68 -9.23 -1.33
C GLU A 15 10.87 -7.72 -1.55
N ASP A 16 11.76 -7.33 -2.46
CA ASP A 16 11.96 -5.93 -2.86
C ASP A 16 10.68 -5.36 -3.44
N GLY A 17 10.01 -6.12 -4.32
CA GLY A 17 8.72 -5.75 -4.87
C GLY A 17 7.61 -5.60 -3.81
N ILE A 18 7.66 -6.35 -2.69
CA ILE A 18 6.73 -6.21 -1.56
C ILE A 18 7.04 -4.94 -0.77
N ALA A 19 8.32 -4.66 -0.51
CA ALA A 19 8.75 -3.45 0.18
C ALA A 19 8.35 -2.18 -0.58
N GLU A 20 8.53 -2.17 -1.90
CA GLU A 20 8.11 -1.08 -2.77
C GLU A 20 6.58 -0.86 -2.71
N LEU A 21 5.79 -1.92 -2.79
CA LEU A 21 4.33 -1.86 -2.66
C LEU A 21 3.88 -1.34 -1.28
N ASN A 22 4.53 -1.75 -0.20
CA ASN A 22 4.23 -1.24 1.14
C ASN A 22 4.53 0.25 1.24
N LYS A 23 5.66 0.71 0.69
CA LYS A 23 6.02 2.13 0.65
C LYS A 23 5.00 2.94 -0.17
N ALA A 24 4.55 2.41 -1.30
CA ALA A 24 3.51 3.03 -2.13
C ALA A 24 2.16 3.15 -1.38
N ILE A 25 1.74 2.09 -0.69
CA ILE A 25 0.51 2.10 0.13
C ILE A 25 0.62 3.13 1.26
N ALA A 26 1.74 3.17 1.98
CA ALA A 26 1.96 4.12 3.06
C ALA A 26 1.94 5.58 2.54
N LYS A 27 2.52 5.82 1.37
CA LYS A 27 2.48 7.14 0.71
C LYS A 27 1.05 7.55 0.35
N GLU A 28 0.27 6.67 -0.27
CA GLU A 28 -1.13 6.95 -0.63
C GLU A 28 -2.00 7.19 0.62
N TRP A 29 -1.77 6.43 1.68
CA TRP A 29 -2.45 6.61 2.97
C TRP A 29 -2.15 7.98 3.57
N HIS A 30 -0.87 8.33 3.69
CA HIS A 30 -0.44 9.61 4.25
C HIS A 30 -0.96 10.81 3.43
N GLN A 31 -0.97 10.70 2.10
CA GLN A 31 -1.58 11.73 1.26
C GLN A 31 -3.11 11.82 1.45
N GLY A 32 -3.78 10.70 1.71
CA GLY A 32 -5.20 10.66 2.07
C GLY A 32 -5.49 11.38 3.39
N GLU A 33 -4.65 11.18 4.41
CA GLU A 33 -4.75 11.88 5.70
C GLU A 33 -4.56 13.39 5.54
N MET A 34 -3.54 13.81 4.77
CA MET A 34 -3.30 15.23 4.45
C MET A 34 -4.52 15.86 3.76
N MET A 35 -5.12 15.15 2.80
CA MET A 35 -6.30 15.63 2.08
C MET A 35 -7.50 15.79 3.02
N LEU A 36 -7.71 14.83 3.93
CA LEU A 36 -8.78 14.88 4.92
C LEU A 36 -8.60 16.08 5.87
N GLY A 37 -7.38 16.35 6.31
CA GLY A 37 -7.06 17.53 7.14
C GLY A 37 -7.38 18.85 6.44
N ILE A 38 -7.01 18.98 5.16
CA ILE A 38 -7.34 20.15 4.33
C ILE A 38 -8.87 20.33 4.21
N PHE A 39 -9.60 19.24 3.99
CA PHE A 39 -11.06 19.28 3.85
C PHE A 39 -11.74 19.72 5.15
N ILE A 40 -11.37 19.13 6.29
CA ILE A 40 -11.92 19.52 7.60
C ILE A 40 -11.64 21.00 7.87
N SER A 41 -10.43 21.48 7.54
CA SER A 41 -10.06 22.90 7.70
C SER A 41 -10.89 23.81 6.81
N ALA A 42 -11.09 23.44 5.54
CA ALA A 42 -11.90 24.21 4.60
C ALA A 42 -13.38 24.29 5.04
N VAL A 43 -13.96 23.18 5.49
CA VAL A 43 -15.33 23.14 6.02
C VAL A 43 -15.42 23.98 7.30
N GLY A 44 -14.46 23.85 8.21
CA GLY A 44 -14.40 24.66 9.43
C GLY A 44 -14.34 26.16 9.16
N LEU A 45 -13.57 26.58 8.15
CA LEU A 45 -13.53 27.98 7.70
C LEU A 45 -14.85 28.46 7.11
N ILE A 46 -15.50 27.65 6.26
CA ILE A 46 -16.81 27.99 5.69
C ILE A 46 -17.84 28.16 6.81
N VAL A 47 -17.93 27.18 7.72
CA VAL A 47 -18.88 27.21 8.84
C VAL A 47 -18.58 28.37 9.79
N GLY A 48 -17.31 28.58 10.16
CA GLY A 48 -16.89 29.67 11.04
C GLY A 48 -17.13 31.05 10.43
N HIS A 49 -16.90 31.22 9.13
CA HIS A 49 -17.18 32.47 8.40
C HIS A 49 -18.68 32.77 8.34
N VAL A 50 -19.50 31.74 8.18
CA VAL A 50 -20.96 31.84 8.16
C VAL A 50 -21.52 32.16 9.54
N HIS A 51 -20.92 31.61 10.60
CA HIS A 51 -21.30 31.91 11.98
C HIS A 51 -20.93 33.34 12.39
N ALA A 52 -19.74 33.82 12.00
CA ALA A 52 -19.27 35.18 12.30
C ALA A 52 -20.06 36.28 11.56
N LYS A 53 -20.62 35.97 10.39
CA LYS A 53 -21.49 36.88 9.61
C LYS A 53 -22.98 36.74 9.93
N GLY A 54 -23.31 36.25 11.13
CA GLY A 54 -24.66 35.95 11.58
C GLY A 54 -25.72 36.94 11.10
N LEU A 55 -26.68 36.38 10.34
CA LEU A 55 -28.10 36.77 10.29
C LEU A 55 -28.55 38.00 9.48
N ALA A 56 -27.68 38.70 8.72
CA ALA A 56 -28.13 39.87 7.96
C ALA A 56 -28.60 39.61 6.51
N CYS A 57 -28.30 38.44 5.91
CA CYS A 57 -28.51 38.24 4.46
C CYS A 57 -29.52 37.14 4.12
N ARG A 58 -30.44 37.45 3.19
CA ARG A 58 -31.46 36.60 2.53
C ARG A 58 -30.94 35.29 1.86
N HIS A 59 -29.71 34.86 2.12
CA HIS A 59 -29.01 33.79 1.41
C HIS A 59 -28.45 32.72 2.35
N SER A 60 -29.29 32.15 3.22
CA SER A 60 -28.95 31.02 4.09
C SER A 60 -28.62 29.72 3.34
N TRP A 61 -28.97 29.61 2.05
CA TRP A 61 -28.70 28.47 1.19
C TRP A 61 -27.28 28.46 0.59
N MET A 62 -26.62 29.63 0.55
CA MET A 62 -25.31 29.79 -0.09
C MET A 62 -24.18 29.03 0.64
N PRO A 63 -24.13 28.97 1.98
CA PRO A 63 -23.22 28.08 2.72
C PRO A 63 -23.43 26.61 2.38
N ILE A 64 -24.68 26.17 2.31
CA ILE A 64 -25.04 24.77 2.02
C ILE A 64 -24.57 24.41 0.60
N ALA A 65 -24.87 25.26 -0.38
CA ALA A 65 -24.43 25.07 -1.75
C ALA A 65 -22.89 25.05 -1.87
N LEU A 66 -22.20 25.94 -1.15
CA LEU A 66 -20.74 25.99 -1.15
C LEU A 66 -20.12 24.73 -0.51
N THR A 67 -20.68 24.25 0.61
CA THR A 67 -20.23 23.00 1.24
C THR A 67 -20.43 21.81 0.31
N VAL A 68 -21.58 21.70 -0.37
CA VAL A 68 -21.83 20.62 -1.34
C VAL A 68 -20.86 20.69 -2.52
N LEU A 69 -20.57 21.89 -3.02
CA LEU A 69 -19.68 22.11 -4.15
C LEU A 69 -18.22 21.76 -3.81
N VAL A 70 -17.79 21.94 -2.56
CA VAL A 70 -16.45 21.52 -2.08
C VAL A 70 -16.42 20.04 -1.70
N ALA A 71 -17.49 19.50 -1.10
CA ALA A 71 -17.56 18.11 -0.67
C ALA A 71 -17.59 17.12 -1.84
N THR A 72 -18.29 17.45 -2.92
CA THR A 72 -18.43 16.58 -4.09
C THR A 72 -17.08 16.19 -4.73
N PRO A 73 -16.20 17.14 -5.13
CA PRO A 73 -14.90 16.80 -5.69
C PRO A 73 -13.99 16.11 -4.67
N PHE A 74 -14.09 16.46 -3.38
CA PHE A 74 -13.37 15.78 -2.32
C PHE A 74 -13.75 14.30 -2.24
N CYS A 75 -15.06 13.98 -2.20
CA CYS A 75 -15.55 12.61 -2.18
C CYS A 75 -15.04 11.80 -3.39
N VAL A 76 -15.07 12.38 -4.60
CA VAL A 76 -14.57 11.70 -5.80
C VAL A 76 -13.07 11.41 -5.71
N MET A 77 -12.26 12.39 -5.28
CA MET A 77 -10.82 12.20 -5.12
C MET A 77 -10.48 11.19 -4.01
N PHE A 78 -11.22 11.24 -2.89
CA PHE A 78 -11.03 10.33 -1.77
C PHE A 78 -11.40 8.89 -2.16
N LEU A 79 -12.54 8.68 -2.84
CA LEU A 79 -12.95 7.37 -3.34
C LEU A 79 -11.92 6.79 -4.33
N LYS A 80 -11.38 7.62 -5.22
CA LYS A 80 -10.32 7.20 -6.15
C LYS A 80 -9.06 6.70 -5.41
N ARG A 81 -8.66 7.38 -4.33
CA ARG A 81 -7.52 6.95 -3.49
C ARG A 81 -7.81 5.66 -2.74
N VAL A 82 -9.00 5.54 -2.14
CA VAL A 82 -9.41 4.30 -1.46
C VAL A 82 -9.36 3.12 -2.45
N PHE A 83 -9.82 3.32 -3.68
CA PHE A 83 -9.76 2.30 -4.72
C PHE A 83 -8.32 1.90 -5.08
N GLU A 84 -7.40 2.87 -5.22
CA GLU A 84 -5.98 2.58 -5.45
C GLU A 84 -5.34 1.83 -4.27
N ILE A 85 -5.63 2.20 -3.02
CA ILE A 85 -5.14 1.48 -1.84
C ILE A 85 -5.64 0.02 -1.84
N VAL A 86 -6.91 -0.20 -2.15
CA VAL A 86 -7.49 -1.54 -2.25
C VAL A 86 -6.81 -2.35 -3.37
N ARG A 87 -6.59 -1.72 -4.53
CA ARG A 87 -5.89 -2.33 -5.68
C ARG A 87 -4.44 -2.69 -5.33
N LEU A 88 -3.70 -1.81 -4.66
CA LEU A 88 -2.34 -2.07 -4.20
C LEU A 88 -2.30 -3.18 -3.14
N LYS A 89 -3.23 -3.19 -2.18
CA LYS A 89 -3.37 -4.28 -1.19
C LYS A 89 -3.64 -5.63 -1.86
N LYS A 90 -4.47 -5.66 -2.92
CA LYS A 90 -4.71 -6.89 -3.70
C LYS A 90 -3.42 -7.39 -4.36
N LYS A 91 -2.63 -6.50 -4.99
CA LYS A 91 -1.32 -6.84 -5.57
C LYS A 91 -0.33 -7.36 -4.51
N LEU A 92 -0.28 -6.71 -3.35
CA LEU A 92 0.55 -7.11 -2.21
C LEU A 92 0.21 -8.53 -1.73
N ARG A 93 -1.08 -8.87 -1.63
CA ARG A 93 -1.55 -10.20 -1.23
C ARG A 93 -1.06 -11.28 -2.19
N VAL A 94 -1.18 -11.05 -3.50
CA VAL A 94 -0.70 -11.99 -4.53
C VAL A 94 0.81 -12.18 -4.45
N ARG A 95 1.59 -11.10 -4.29
CA ARG A 95 3.06 -11.20 -4.13
C ARG A 95 3.46 -11.94 -2.85
N LYS A 96 2.77 -11.70 -1.73
CA LYS A 96 2.99 -12.46 -0.48
C LYS A 96 2.71 -13.95 -0.64
N GLN A 97 1.65 -14.32 -1.34
CA GLN A 97 1.35 -15.73 -1.65
C GLN A 97 2.44 -16.37 -2.51
N ARG A 98 2.93 -15.67 -3.55
CA ARG A 98 4.06 -16.15 -4.36
C ARG A 98 5.33 -16.33 -3.52
N LEU A 99 5.62 -15.41 -2.61
CA LEU A 99 6.77 -15.52 -1.70
C LEU A 99 6.66 -16.77 -0.81
N GLN A 100 5.47 -17.06 -0.29
CA GLN A 100 5.23 -18.26 0.53
C GLN A 100 5.46 -19.55 -0.28
N HIS A 101 4.95 -19.60 -1.52
CA HIS A 101 5.21 -20.73 -2.42
C HIS A 101 6.70 -20.91 -2.74
N LEU A 102 7.43 -19.82 -3.02
CA LEU A 102 8.87 -19.87 -3.28
C LEU A 102 9.66 -20.37 -2.06
N LYS A 103 9.35 -19.86 -0.86
CA LYS A 103 9.97 -20.32 0.40
C LYS A 103 9.67 -21.80 0.68
N GLN A 104 8.46 -22.26 0.36
CA GLN A 104 8.11 -23.68 0.48
C GLN A 104 8.93 -24.54 -0.48
N ILE A 105 9.05 -24.13 -1.75
CA ILE A 105 9.89 -24.83 -2.75
C ILE A 105 11.35 -24.87 -2.31
N GLN A 106 11.87 -23.77 -1.75
CA GLN A 106 13.23 -23.69 -1.21
C GLN A 106 13.44 -24.68 -0.05
N SER A 107 12.48 -24.76 0.88
CA SER A 107 12.55 -25.66 2.03
C SER A 107 12.40 -27.15 1.67
N SER A 108 11.77 -27.46 0.53
CA SER A 108 11.56 -28.82 0.04
C SER A 108 12.60 -29.27 -0.99
N ALA A 109 13.51 -28.38 -1.43
CA ALA A 109 14.61 -28.75 -2.30
C ALA A 109 15.60 -29.64 -1.52
N PRO A 110 15.86 -30.89 -1.97
CA PRO A 110 16.85 -31.72 -1.32
C PRO A 110 18.21 -31.02 -1.37
N GLN A 111 18.87 -30.92 -0.22
CA GLN A 111 20.26 -30.47 -0.09
C GLN A 111 21.18 -31.44 -0.84
N LEU A 112 21.27 -31.30 -2.16
CA LEU A 112 22.16 -32.08 -3.00
C LEU A 112 23.52 -31.37 -3.11
N SER A 113 24.13 -31.00 -1.98
CA SER A 113 25.48 -30.42 -1.96
C SER A 113 26.17 -30.52 -0.60
N SER A 114 26.22 -31.72 -0.02
CA SER A 114 27.18 -32.04 1.05
C SER A 114 27.48 -33.54 1.13
N ARG A 115 27.85 -34.16 -0.01
CA ARG A 115 28.58 -35.43 0.04
C ARG A 115 30.04 -35.17 -0.33
N PRO A 116 30.95 -35.00 0.64
CA PRO A 116 32.38 -35.11 0.33
C PRO A 116 32.65 -36.56 -0.08
N SER A 117 32.79 -36.79 -1.38
CA SER A 117 33.43 -37.99 -1.92
C SER A 117 34.91 -37.92 -1.58
N SER A 118 35.29 -38.48 -0.45
CA SER A 118 36.69 -38.77 -0.11
C SER A 118 36.71 -39.99 0.82
N LEU A 119 36.48 -41.14 0.21
CA LEU A 119 36.75 -42.45 0.80
C LEU A 119 38.20 -42.78 0.42
N ALA A 120 39.16 -42.49 1.30
CA ALA A 120 40.52 -43.02 1.19
C ALA A 120 40.65 -44.22 2.15
N PRO A 121 41.14 -45.38 1.70
CA PRO A 121 41.31 -46.56 2.56
C PRO A 121 42.54 -46.42 3.47
N PRO A 122 42.60 -47.12 4.62
CA PRO A 122 43.78 -47.14 5.47
C PRO A 122 44.84 -48.06 4.83
N LEU A 123 46.04 -47.54 4.64
CA LEU A 123 47.23 -48.36 4.38
C LEU A 123 48.03 -48.45 5.68
N SER A 124 48.02 -49.65 6.23
CA SER A 124 48.97 -50.21 7.20
C SER A 124 50.39 -50.26 6.64
#